data_AF-A0A2H3DQR4-F1
#
_entry.id   AF-A0A2H3DQR4-F1
#
_cell.length_a   1.000
_cell.length_b   1.000
_cell.length_c   1.000
_cell.angle_alpha   90.00
_cell.angle_beta   90.00
_cell.angle_gamma   90.00
#
_symmetry.space_group_name_H-M   'P 1'
#
loop_
_entity.id
_entity.type
_entity.pdbx_description
1 polymer ?
#
loop_
_entity_poly.entity_id
_entity_poly.type
_entity_poly.pdbx_seq_one_letter_code
_entity_poly.pdbx_strand_id
1 'polypeptide(L)'
;MRLLDIKSRLEEYTVIHLSLKDLQITEDLKTFWDSVYRSVCMGVRDVPPFTHGNDFAAYFLVEEKDERFFLLVDDIDELHAASSDVLHDFLGTLRFLQECRRADYSLDGLIATGTLRAPSTPLIVFKGTQIPYFSFPQVESLFHDFQKDNHFTLNPDIIKEIWINSGGHPATVCLCGQFIRDKLRSSNDNQNVTFAHWQQYTIHELYEWFGRHPTYKKMLQSLQDPDAHDAVALLYYYFLGYLGLVYVGSEKEKKLANFLTAEGVLHRLDRLRSEYQMSSAFVDGFLRTKLVPVKFPAPHPPASPVANNDVIVVDILRTALQFFNRNLLQTVCCSSCKIVDVPVCGHRGERVIDQGVYETELARILSSWLGSSDAWSVAVEWHSYLDGIHPNIILTKGTPIERTIILEVAATSDAVSVQSQISRAIKYKDLLGADEAWLVHMTREDDYKPVWQSSDELARGMNVVHFQHDLRFSNMTMNARWRDSKGQSCQIMNEVIELK
;
A
#
# COMPACT_ATOMS: atom_id res chain seq x y z
N MET A 1 -10.28 -16.19 8.57
CA MET A 1 -11.31 -17.25 8.50
C MET A 1 -11.74 -17.32 7.04
N ARG A 2 -11.33 -18.35 6.30
CA ARG A 2 -11.66 -18.46 4.87
C ARG A 2 -13.18 -18.64 4.77
N LEU A 3 -13.82 -18.07 3.75
CA LEU A 3 -15.26 -18.31 3.48
C LEU A 3 -15.54 -19.83 3.29
N LEU A 4 -14.52 -20.57 2.85
CA LEU A 4 -14.49 -22.04 2.81
C LEU A 4 -14.48 -22.71 4.20
N ASP A 5 -13.83 -22.12 5.21
CA ASP A 5 -13.85 -22.62 6.60
C ASP A 5 -15.20 -22.35 7.28
N ILE A 6 -15.93 -21.33 6.81
CA ILE A 6 -17.33 -21.10 7.21
C ILE A 6 -18.21 -22.15 6.55
N LYS A 7 -18.02 -22.44 5.25
CA LYS A 7 -18.79 -23.48 4.54
C LYS A 7 -18.66 -24.87 5.19
N SER A 8 -17.46 -25.30 5.60
CA SER A 8 -17.28 -26.59 6.29
C SER A 8 -17.87 -26.62 7.72
N ARG A 9 -18.06 -25.44 8.34
CA ARG A 9 -18.76 -25.31 9.64
C ARG A 9 -20.27 -25.07 9.50
N LEU A 10 -20.75 -24.90 8.26
CA LEU A 10 -22.15 -24.67 7.93
C LEU A 10 -22.75 -25.86 7.16
N GLU A 11 -22.15 -27.06 7.22
CA GLU A 11 -22.64 -28.26 6.52
C GLU A 11 -24.08 -28.64 6.91
N GLU A 12 -24.55 -28.24 8.10
CA GLU A 12 -25.94 -28.42 8.56
C GLU A 12 -26.93 -27.36 8.05
N TYR A 13 -26.46 -26.38 7.26
CA TYR A 13 -27.25 -25.22 6.82
C TYR A 13 -27.33 -25.12 5.30
N THR A 14 -28.50 -24.69 4.83
CA THR A 14 -28.65 -24.20 3.46
C THR A 14 -28.10 -22.77 3.40
N VAL A 15 -26.94 -22.60 2.77
CA VAL A 15 -26.26 -21.29 2.67
C VAL A 15 -26.74 -20.56 1.41
N ILE A 16 -27.40 -19.41 1.60
CA ILE A 16 -27.77 -18.51 0.52
C ILE A 16 -26.68 -17.46 0.40
N HIS A 17 -26.07 -17.36 -0.79
CA HIS A 17 -25.08 -16.34 -1.10
C HIS A 17 -25.68 -15.32 -2.08
N LEU A 18 -25.73 -14.06 -1.66
CA LEU A 18 -26.29 -12.94 -2.41
C LEU A 18 -25.19 -11.89 -2.62
N SER A 19 -24.61 -11.81 -3.82
CA SER A 19 -23.71 -10.70 -4.17
C SER A 19 -24.56 -9.55 -4.71
N LEU A 20 -24.44 -8.38 -4.06
CA LEU A 20 -25.16 -7.18 -4.47
C LEU A 20 -24.73 -6.65 -5.84
N LYS A 21 -23.50 -6.94 -6.29
CA LYS A 21 -23.03 -6.55 -7.63
C LYS A 21 -23.81 -7.19 -8.77
N ASP A 22 -24.37 -8.37 -8.53
CA ASP A 22 -25.10 -9.12 -9.55
C ASP A 22 -26.59 -8.71 -9.60
N LEU A 23 -27.01 -7.77 -8.74
CA LEU A 23 -28.40 -7.34 -8.59
C LEU A 23 -28.67 -6.00 -9.27
N GLN A 24 -29.94 -5.76 -9.58
CA GLN A 24 -30.40 -4.53 -10.21
C GLN A 24 -30.66 -3.43 -9.16
N ILE A 25 -29.60 -3.00 -8.47
CA ILE A 25 -29.68 -2.11 -7.29
C ILE A 25 -30.11 -0.68 -7.61
N THR A 26 -29.81 -0.21 -8.82
CA THR A 26 -30.14 1.16 -9.28
C THR A 26 -31.55 1.29 -9.84
N GLU A 27 -32.26 0.18 -10.00
CA GLU A 27 -33.61 0.13 -10.58
C GLU A 27 -34.70 0.36 -9.51
N ASP A 28 -35.97 0.29 -9.94
CA ASP A 28 -37.11 0.38 -9.02
C ASP A 28 -37.19 -0.83 -8.07
N LEU A 29 -37.91 -0.65 -6.97
CA LEU A 29 -38.00 -1.62 -5.88
C LEU A 29 -38.44 -3.03 -6.33
N LYS A 30 -39.39 -3.11 -7.25
CA LYS A 30 -39.90 -4.40 -7.74
C LYS A 30 -38.84 -5.10 -8.59
N THR A 31 -38.19 -4.36 -9.46
CA THR A 31 -37.11 -4.87 -10.32
C THR A 31 -35.91 -5.35 -9.49
N PHE A 32 -35.56 -4.62 -8.44
CA PHE A 32 -34.55 -5.04 -7.47
C PHE A 32 -34.92 -6.39 -6.81
N TRP A 33 -36.11 -6.52 -6.22
CA TRP A 33 -36.52 -7.76 -5.57
C TRP A 33 -36.70 -8.93 -6.53
N ASP A 34 -37.14 -8.68 -7.76
CA ASP A 34 -37.17 -9.73 -8.79
C ASP A 34 -35.74 -10.23 -9.11
N SER A 35 -34.73 -9.35 -9.10
CA SER A 35 -33.34 -9.77 -9.24
C SER A 35 -32.86 -10.61 -8.06
N VAL A 36 -33.27 -10.28 -6.82
CA VAL A 36 -33.00 -11.10 -5.62
C VAL A 36 -33.68 -12.46 -5.74
N TYR A 37 -34.95 -12.50 -6.15
CA TYR A 37 -35.70 -13.74 -6.37
C TYR A 37 -34.99 -14.65 -7.36
N ARG A 38 -34.57 -14.11 -8.50
CA ARG A 38 -33.81 -14.87 -9.50
C ARG A 38 -32.50 -15.38 -8.94
N SER A 39 -31.80 -14.61 -8.09
CA SER A 39 -30.54 -15.05 -7.48
C SER A 39 -30.74 -16.14 -6.43
N VAL A 40 -31.82 -16.11 -5.66
CA VAL A 40 -32.04 -17.00 -4.50
C VAL A 40 -32.80 -18.26 -4.89
N CYS A 41 -33.78 -18.14 -5.77
CA CYS A 41 -34.75 -19.19 -6.08
C CYS A 41 -34.53 -19.83 -7.46
N MET A 42 -33.39 -19.59 -8.13
CA MET A 42 -33.12 -20.16 -9.46
C MET A 42 -33.21 -21.69 -9.41
N GLY A 43 -34.27 -22.25 -10.01
CA GLY A 43 -34.50 -23.70 -10.07
C GLY A 43 -35.35 -24.29 -8.93
N VAL A 44 -35.82 -23.48 -7.97
CA VAL A 44 -36.80 -23.89 -6.96
C VAL A 44 -38.21 -23.73 -7.53
N ARG A 45 -39.01 -24.80 -7.51
CA ARG A 45 -40.41 -24.76 -7.97
C ARG A 45 -41.32 -24.21 -6.87
N ASP A 46 -42.41 -23.58 -7.27
CA ASP A 46 -43.52 -23.17 -6.39
C ASP A 46 -43.23 -22.04 -5.38
N VAL A 47 -42.20 -21.23 -5.61
CA VAL A 47 -41.94 -20.01 -4.83
C VAL A 47 -42.43 -18.77 -5.61
N PRO A 48 -43.31 -17.92 -5.04
CA PRO A 48 -43.77 -16.70 -5.70
C PRO A 48 -42.61 -15.69 -5.87
N PRO A 49 -42.64 -14.86 -6.93
CA PRO A 49 -41.60 -13.86 -7.16
C PRO A 49 -41.57 -12.82 -6.04
N PHE A 50 -40.38 -12.35 -5.68
CA PHE A 50 -40.25 -11.29 -4.69
C PHE A 50 -40.54 -9.94 -5.35
N THR A 51 -41.46 -9.19 -4.76
CA THR A 51 -41.79 -7.83 -5.17
C THR A 51 -41.36 -6.79 -4.13
N HIS A 52 -41.31 -7.20 -2.86
CA HIS A 52 -40.88 -6.40 -1.72
C HIS A 52 -40.18 -7.29 -0.70
N GLY A 53 -39.55 -6.68 0.30
CA GLY A 53 -38.81 -7.40 1.34
C GLY A 53 -39.62 -8.39 2.17
N ASN A 54 -40.93 -8.16 2.33
CA ASN A 54 -41.81 -9.12 3.00
C ASN A 54 -41.88 -10.47 2.27
N ASP A 55 -41.83 -10.48 0.94
CA ASP A 55 -41.85 -11.71 0.15
C ASP A 55 -40.56 -12.52 0.37
N PHE A 56 -39.43 -11.81 0.44
CA PHE A 56 -38.14 -12.41 0.77
C PHE A 56 -38.09 -12.91 2.22
N ALA A 57 -38.68 -12.19 3.17
CA ALA A 57 -38.76 -12.65 4.55
C ALA A 57 -39.64 -13.89 4.70
N ALA A 58 -40.79 -13.93 4.01
CA ALA A 58 -41.71 -15.06 4.01
C ALA A 58 -41.04 -16.36 3.54
N TYR A 59 -40.07 -16.28 2.63
CA TYR A 59 -39.28 -17.44 2.18
C TYR A 59 -38.57 -18.20 3.33
N PHE A 60 -38.35 -17.56 4.48
CA PHE A 60 -37.69 -18.15 5.65
C PHE A 60 -38.66 -18.60 6.76
N LEU A 61 -39.98 -18.58 6.55
CA LEU A 61 -40.94 -18.99 7.60
C LEU A 61 -40.81 -20.48 7.97
N VAL A 62 -40.85 -20.79 9.27
CA VAL A 62 -40.62 -22.15 9.84
C VAL A 62 -41.72 -23.13 9.46
N GLU A 63 -42.97 -22.67 9.34
CA GLU A 63 -44.11 -23.54 9.02
C GLU A 63 -43.99 -24.23 7.65
N GLU A 64 -43.06 -23.79 6.80
CA GLU A 64 -42.87 -24.31 5.44
C GLU A 64 -41.59 -25.16 5.27
N LYS A 65 -40.66 -25.22 6.24
CA LYS A 65 -39.31 -25.84 6.04
C LYS A 65 -38.68 -26.45 7.30
N ASP A 66 -38.17 -27.68 7.16
CA ASP A 66 -37.26 -28.34 8.13
C ASP A 66 -35.79 -27.87 7.99
N GLU A 67 -35.47 -27.11 6.94
CA GLU A 67 -34.11 -26.64 6.65
C GLU A 67 -33.76 -25.36 7.42
N ARG A 68 -32.51 -25.28 7.90
CA ARG A 68 -31.97 -24.08 8.56
C ARG A 68 -31.11 -23.30 7.57
N PHE A 69 -31.38 -22.00 7.45
CA PHE A 69 -30.72 -21.14 6.47
C PHE A 69 -29.63 -20.27 7.10
N PHE A 70 -28.62 -19.98 6.30
CA PHE A 70 -27.60 -18.97 6.60
C PHE A 70 -27.47 -18.02 5.42
N LEU A 71 -27.68 -16.72 5.63
CA LEU A 71 -27.62 -15.71 4.58
C LEU A 71 -26.24 -15.02 4.58
N LEU A 72 -25.57 -15.06 3.44
CA LEU A 72 -24.32 -14.34 3.18
C LEU A 72 -24.62 -13.26 2.14
N VAL A 73 -24.55 -11.99 2.54
CA VAL A 73 -24.71 -10.84 1.64
C VAL A 73 -23.35 -10.25 1.35
N ASP A 74 -22.88 -10.30 0.11
CA ASP A 74 -21.59 -9.72 -0.28
C ASP A 74 -21.77 -8.39 -1.02
N ASP A 75 -20.70 -7.59 -1.05
CA ASP A 75 -20.64 -6.27 -1.71
C ASP A 75 -21.69 -5.26 -1.20
N ILE A 76 -21.89 -5.19 0.11
CA ILE A 76 -22.89 -4.28 0.70
C ILE A 76 -22.60 -2.79 0.41
N ASP A 77 -21.39 -2.44 -0.05
CA ASP A 77 -21.04 -1.12 -0.55
C ASP A 77 -21.79 -0.72 -1.83
N GLU A 78 -22.32 -1.65 -2.61
CA GLU A 78 -23.11 -1.32 -3.81
C GLU A 78 -24.44 -0.62 -3.45
N LEU A 79 -24.91 -0.72 -2.20
CA LEU A 79 -26.07 0.02 -1.71
C LEU A 79 -25.90 1.55 -1.74
N HIS A 80 -24.69 2.09 -1.88
CA HIS A 80 -24.50 3.53 -2.06
C HIS A 80 -25.12 4.05 -3.36
N ALA A 81 -25.27 3.20 -4.37
CA ALA A 81 -25.91 3.54 -5.64
C ALA A 81 -27.43 3.30 -5.64
N ALA A 82 -27.97 2.71 -4.56
CA ALA A 82 -29.38 2.36 -4.47
C ALA A 82 -30.28 3.59 -4.33
N SER A 83 -31.51 3.48 -4.82
CA SER A 83 -32.57 4.43 -4.49
C SER A 83 -32.92 4.36 -3.00
N SER A 84 -33.48 5.45 -2.43
CA SER A 84 -33.90 5.48 -1.03
C SER A 84 -34.89 4.37 -0.68
N ASP A 85 -35.77 4.00 -1.61
CA ASP A 85 -36.79 2.97 -1.41
C ASP A 85 -36.15 1.57 -1.34
N VAL A 86 -35.25 1.24 -2.28
CA VAL A 86 -34.48 -0.02 -2.27
C VAL A 86 -33.63 -0.12 -1.00
N LEU A 87 -32.91 0.95 -0.66
CA LEU A 87 -32.06 0.99 0.52
C LEU A 87 -32.87 0.75 1.80
N HIS A 88 -34.01 1.44 1.96
CA HIS A 88 -34.82 1.34 3.16
C HIS A 88 -35.48 -0.04 3.29
N ASP A 89 -36.07 -0.55 2.22
CA ASP A 89 -36.79 -1.83 2.23
C ASP A 89 -35.83 -3.02 2.41
N PHE A 90 -34.69 -3.03 1.69
CA PHE A 90 -33.70 -4.09 1.82
C PHE A 90 -33.09 -4.14 3.22
N LEU A 91 -32.57 -3.01 3.72
CA LEU A 91 -31.98 -2.95 5.06
C LEU A 91 -33.02 -3.21 6.16
N GLY A 92 -34.24 -2.71 5.99
CA GLY A 92 -35.38 -2.98 6.88
C GLY A 92 -35.68 -4.49 6.96
N THR A 93 -35.63 -5.18 5.83
CA THR A 93 -35.86 -6.63 5.74
C THR A 93 -34.75 -7.43 6.42
N LEU A 94 -33.48 -7.08 6.19
CA LEU A 94 -32.36 -7.77 6.86
C LEU A 94 -32.43 -7.59 8.37
N ARG A 95 -32.85 -6.41 8.84
CA ARG A 95 -33.07 -6.13 10.26
C ARG A 95 -34.21 -6.96 10.82
N PHE A 96 -35.36 -6.97 10.15
CA PHE A 96 -36.52 -7.77 10.56
C PHE A 96 -36.14 -9.24 10.73
N LEU A 97 -35.46 -9.82 9.73
CA LEU A 97 -34.95 -11.18 9.77
C LEU A 97 -33.89 -11.42 10.87
N GLN A 98 -33.13 -10.39 11.25
CA GLN A 98 -32.18 -10.47 12.36
C GLN A 98 -32.85 -10.42 13.73
N GLU A 99 -33.90 -9.62 13.90
CA GLU A 99 -34.63 -9.43 15.16
C GLU A 99 -35.60 -10.59 15.45
N CYS A 100 -36.24 -11.15 14.41
CA CYS A 100 -37.21 -12.25 14.53
C CYS A 100 -36.57 -13.65 14.60
N ARG A 101 -35.27 -13.75 14.84
CA ARG A 101 -34.55 -15.04 14.89
C ARG A 101 -35.15 -15.97 15.96
N ARG A 102 -35.45 -17.21 15.54
CA ARG A 102 -35.78 -18.41 16.36
C ARG A 102 -37.21 -18.55 16.90
N ALA A 103 -38.14 -17.63 16.63
CA ALA A 103 -39.57 -17.85 16.95
C ALA A 103 -40.35 -18.38 15.74
N ASP A 104 -40.27 -17.68 14.61
CA ASP A 104 -41.13 -17.95 13.43
C ASP A 104 -40.34 -18.15 12.11
N TYR A 105 -39.00 -17.97 12.13
CA TYR A 105 -38.15 -18.02 10.93
C TYR A 105 -36.96 -19.01 11.07
N SER A 106 -36.65 -19.73 10.00
CA SER A 106 -35.58 -20.73 9.88
C SER A 106 -34.22 -20.14 9.52
N LEU A 107 -34.08 -18.80 9.50
CA LEU A 107 -32.82 -18.11 9.30
C LEU A 107 -32.02 -18.04 10.62
N ASP A 108 -30.95 -18.84 10.72
CA ASP A 108 -30.11 -18.92 11.91
C ASP A 108 -28.99 -17.87 11.92
N GLY A 109 -28.57 -17.41 10.75
CA GLY A 109 -27.44 -16.51 10.60
C GLY A 109 -27.52 -15.57 9.40
N LEU A 110 -26.95 -14.38 9.58
CA LEU A 110 -26.75 -13.39 8.53
C LEU A 110 -25.36 -12.80 8.71
N ILE A 111 -24.56 -12.83 7.64
CA ILE A 111 -23.29 -12.12 7.54
C ILE A 111 -23.40 -11.22 6.31
N ALA A 112 -23.07 -9.95 6.47
CA ALA A 112 -22.89 -9.04 5.35
C ALA A 112 -21.43 -8.60 5.26
N THR A 113 -20.88 -8.53 4.05
CA THR A 113 -19.50 -8.11 3.77
C THR A 113 -19.49 -6.92 2.80
N GLY A 114 -18.56 -5.98 3.02
CA GLY A 114 -18.38 -4.77 2.23
C GLY A 114 -18.18 -3.52 3.10
N THR A 115 -17.95 -2.37 2.46
CA THR A 115 -17.61 -1.09 3.11
C THR A 115 -18.80 -0.13 3.09
N LEU A 116 -19.64 -0.13 4.13
CA LEU A 116 -20.71 0.86 4.29
C LEU A 116 -20.18 2.14 4.97
N ARG A 117 -20.38 3.31 4.36
CA ARG A 117 -20.31 4.59 5.09
C ARG A 117 -21.41 4.56 6.15
N ALA A 118 -21.11 4.97 7.38
CA ALA A 118 -22.10 4.96 8.46
C ALA A 118 -23.38 5.65 7.98
N PRO A 119 -24.49 4.92 7.79
CA PRO A 119 -25.71 5.54 7.31
C PRO A 119 -26.18 6.52 8.39
N SER A 120 -26.70 7.68 7.98
CA SER A 120 -27.35 8.66 8.86
C SER A 120 -28.57 8.11 9.59
N THR A 121 -29.03 6.91 9.20
CA THR A 121 -30.06 6.13 9.88
C THR A 121 -29.46 5.11 10.85
N PRO A 122 -29.87 5.09 12.14
CA PRO A 122 -29.34 4.20 13.18
C PRO A 122 -29.86 2.75 13.05
N LEU A 123 -30.18 2.31 11.84
CA LEU A 123 -31.11 1.20 11.61
C LEU A 123 -30.48 -0.19 11.68
N ILE A 124 -29.15 -0.35 11.55
CA ILE A 124 -28.50 -1.66 11.70
C ILE A 124 -27.20 -1.53 12.50
N VAL A 125 -27.16 -2.16 13.68
CA VAL A 125 -25.89 -2.40 14.39
C VAL A 125 -25.22 -3.59 13.73
N PHE A 126 -24.47 -3.36 12.66
CA PHE A 126 -23.41 -4.30 12.31
C PHE A 126 -22.47 -4.33 13.51
N LYS A 127 -22.46 -5.44 14.26
CA LYS A 127 -21.32 -5.76 15.11
C LYS A 127 -20.16 -6.03 14.16
N GLY A 128 -19.56 -4.96 13.65
CA GLY A 128 -18.44 -5.02 12.72
C GLY A 128 -17.26 -5.64 13.43
N THR A 129 -17.15 -6.97 13.36
CA THR A 129 -15.91 -7.65 13.65
C THR A 129 -14.97 -7.33 12.50
N GLN A 130 -14.00 -6.44 12.74
CA GLN A 130 -12.86 -6.32 11.82
C GLN A 130 -12.31 -7.71 11.58
N ILE A 131 -12.12 -8.08 10.31
CA ILE A 131 -11.42 -9.32 9.98
C ILE A 131 -10.03 -9.19 10.59
N PRO A 132 -9.65 -10.06 11.55
CA PRO A 132 -8.35 -9.96 12.17
C PRO A 132 -7.28 -10.19 11.09
N TYR A 133 -6.22 -9.40 11.14
CA TYR A 133 -5.08 -9.58 10.26
C TYR A 133 -4.40 -10.91 10.61
N PHE A 134 -3.81 -11.56 9.62
CA PHE A 134 -3.14 -12.83 9.83
C PHE A 134 -1.88 -12.64 10.68
N SER A 135 -1.73 -13.50 11.69
CA SER A 135 -0.43 -13.67 12.34
C SER A 135 0.55 -14.34 11.38
N PHE A 136 1.86 -14.20 11.63
CA PHE A 136 2.87 -14.86 10.81
C PHE A 136 2.64 -16.39 10.69
N PRO A 137 2.35 -17.14 11.77
CA PRO A 137 2.03 -18.58 11.65
C PRO A 137 0.80 -18.87 10.79
N GLN A 138 -0.20 -17.99 10.75
CA GLN A 138 -1.36 -18.16 9.89
C GLN A 138 -1.01 -17.95 8.42
N VAL A 139 -0.16 -16.96 8.11
CA VAL A 139 0.36 -16.75 6.75
C VAL A 139 1.23 -17.93 6.33
N GLU A 140 2.12 -18.40 7.18
CA GLU A 140 2.96 -19.57 6.92
C GLU A 140 2.13 -20.83 6.64
N SER A 141 1.13 -21.12 7.47
CA SER A 141 0.20 -22.23 7.24
C SER A 141 -0.58 -22.07 5.93
N LEU A 142 -1.04 -20.87 5.61
CA LEU A 142 -1.75 -20.57 4.36
C LEU A 142 -0.87 -20.84 3.13
N PHE A 143 0.38 -20.40 3.14
CA PHE A 143 1.32 -20.62 2.05
C PHE A 143 1.78 -22.07 1.96
N HIS A 144 1.87 -22.80 3.08
CA HIS A 144 2.12 -24.23 3.08
C HIS A 144 1.01 -25.01 2.36
N ASP A 145 -0.26 -24.75 2.69
CA ASP A 145 -1.40 -25.37 1.97
C ASP A 145 -1.37 -25.01 0.49
N PHE A 146 -1.14 -23.73 0.18
CA PHE A 146 -1.06 -23.24 -1.19
C PHE A 146 0.06 -23.92 -2.00
N GLN A 147 1.25 -24.09 -1.43
CA GLN A 147 2.38 -24.82 -2.02
C GLN A 147 2.02 -26.28 -2.32
N LYS A 148 1.34 -26.95 -1.36
CA LYS A 148 0.90 -28.34 -1.50
C LYS A 148 -0.12 -28.50 -2.62
N ASP A 149 -1.15 -27.65 -2.64
CA ASP A 149 -2.26 -27.71 -3.60
C ASP A 149 -1.81 -27.41 -5.04
N ASN A 150 -0.73 -26.64 -5.18
CA ASN A 150 -0.22 -26.19 -6.48
C ASN A 150 1.08 -26.89 -6.89
N HIS A 151 1.57 -27.84 -6.09
CA HIS A 151 2.77 -28.66 -6.33
C HIS A 151 4.05 -27.85 -6.60
N PHE A 152 4.37 -26.91 -5.73
CA PHE A 152 5.61 -26.13 -5.81
C PHE A 152 6.13 -25.74 -4.41
N THR A 153 7.36 -25.23 -4.33
CA THR A 153 7.95 -24.73 -3.10
C THR A 153 8.30 -23.25 -3.19
N LEU A 154 8.14 -22.56 -2.06
CA LEU A 154 8.56 -21.18 -1.87
C LEU A 154 9.75 -21.15 -0.93
N ASN A 155 10.71 -20.27 -1.21
CA ASN A 155 11.67 -19.88 -0.20
C ASN A 155 10.89 -19.24 1.00
N PRO A 156 11.11 -19.70 2.26
CA PRO A 156 10.43 -19.16 3.44
C PRO A 156 10.59 -17.65 3.64
N ASP A 157 11.69 -17.06 3.17
CA ASP A 157 11.93 -15.61 3.24
C ASP A 157 10.92 -14.81 2.40
N ILE A 158 10.37 -15.40 1.33
CA ILE A 158 9.28 -14.80 0.55
C ILE A 158 8.02 -14.67 1.42
N ILE A 159 7.67 -15.73 2.14
CA ILE A 159 6.47 -15.76 3.01
C ILE A 159 6.62 -14.74 4.14
N LYS A 160 7.83 -14.69 4.74
CA LYS A 160 8.19 -13.71 5.77
C LYS A 160 8.05 -12.29 5.26
N GLU A 161 8.61 -11.99 4.09
CA GLU A 161 8.53 -10.66 3.49
C GLU A 161 7.09 -10.27 3.15
N ILE A 162 6.29 -11.18 2.58
CA ILE A 162 4.87 -10.93 2.32
C ILE A 162 4.14 -10.57 3.61
N TRP A 163 4.37 -11.31 4.70
CA TRP A 163 3.73 -11.00 5.99
C TRP A 163 4.19 -9.65 6.53
N ILE A 164 5.49 -9.36 6.52
CA ILE A 164 6.07 -8.10 6.98
C ILE A 164 5.48 -6.92 6.19
N ASN A 165 5.52 -6.98 4.86
CA ASN A 165 5.11 -5.87 4.00
C ASN A 165 3.60 -5.69 3.91
N SER A 166 2.81 -6.75 4.16
CA SER A 166 1.35 -6.67 4.22
C SER A 166 0.80 -6.39 5.63
N GLY A 167 1.63 -6.50 6.67
CA GLY A 167 1.18 -6.53 8.07
C GLY A 167 0.24 -7.71 8.38
N GLY A 168 0.14 -8.72 7.50
CA GLY A 168 -0.86 -9.78 7.59
C GLY A 168 -2.24 -9.41 7.03
N HIS A 169 -2.39 -8.30 6.31
CA HIS A 169 -3.66 -7.91 5.70
C HIS A 169 -4.18 -9.00 4.75
N PRO A 170 -5.34 -9.63 5.00
CA PRO A 170 -5.76 -10.83 4.26
C PRO A 170 -5.84 -10.65 2.74
N ALA A 171 -6.40 -9.53 2.28
CA ALA A 171 -6.52 -9.29 0.84
C ALA A 171 -5.15 -9.14 0.17
N THR A 172 -4.20 -8.48 0.83
CA THR A 172 -2.86 -8.23 0.26
C THR A 172 -2.04 -9.50 0.27
N VAL A 173 -2.09 -10.28 1.35
CA VAL A 173 -1.48 -11.62 1.44
C VAL A 173 -1.98 -12.52 0.31
N CYS A 174 -3.30 -12.59 0.11
CA CYS A 174 -3.90 -13.39 -0.96
C CYS A 174 -3.50 -12.88 -2.35
N LEU A 175 -3.40 -11.56 -2.55
CA LEU A 175 -2.96 -10.98 -3.82
C LEU A 175 -1.52 -11.36 -4.17
N CYS A 176 -0.61 -11.39 -3.19
CA CYS A 176 0.75 -11.90 -3.39
C CYS A 176 0.74 -13.38 -3.78
N GLY A 177 -0.13 -14.20 -3.16
CA GLY A 177 -0.31 -15.60 -3.55
C GLY A 177 -0.80 -15.77 -4.99
N GLN A 178 -1.76 -14.95 -5.43
CA GLN A 178 -2.22 -14.93 -6.82
C GLN A 178 -1.10 -14.50 -7.78
N PHE A 179 -0.33 -13.47 -7.42
CA PHE A 179 0.81 -13.01 -8.21
C PHE A 179 1.86 -14.12 -8.39
N ILE A 180 2.20 -14.86 -7.33
CA ILE A 180 3.11 -16.01 -7.39
C ILE A 180 2.60 -17.06 -8.38
N ARG A 181 1.32 -17.43 -8.28
CA ARG A 181 0.69 -18.43 -9.15
C ARG A 181 0.69 -17.99 -10.61
N ASP A 182 0.27 -16.75 -10.87
CA ASP A 182 -0.10 -16.31 -12.22
C ASP A 182 1.08 -15.70 -12.97
N LYS A 183 2.08 -15.15 -12.27
CA LYS A 183 3.26 -14.52 -12.88
C LYS A 183 4.51 -15.37 -12.70
N LEU A 184 4.95 -15.58 -11.46
CA LEU A 184 6.24 -16.21 -11.21
C LEU A 184 6.29 -17.67 -11.69
N ARG A 185 5.19 -18.42 -11.56
CA ARG A 185 5.14 -19.79 -12.07
C ARG A 185 4.95 -19.87 -13.58
N SER A 186 4.19 -18.96 -14.18
CA SER A 186 4.03 -18.92 -15.64
C SER A 186 5.37 -18.69 -16.37
N SER A 187 6.31 -18.01 -15.69
CA SER A 187 7.62 -17.68 -16.22
C SER A 187 8.75 -18.68 -15.89
N ASN A 188 8.50 -19.64 -14.99
CA ASN A 188 9.55 -20.53 -14.48
C ASN A 188 9.01 -21.96 -14.41
N ASP A 189 9.49 -22.84 -15.29
CA ASP A 189 9.15 -24.27 -15.28
C ASP A 189 9.65 -25.00 -14.01
N ASN A 190 10.43 -24.32 -13.16
CA ASN A 190 10.90 -24.86 -11.90
C ASN A 190 9.79 -24.92 -10.85
N GLN A 191 9.74 -26.05 -10.14
CA GLN A 191 8.89 -26.23 -8.96
C GLN A 191 9.33 -25.37 -7.75
N ASN A 192 10.44 -24.63 -7.83
CA ASN A 192 11.01 -23.90 -6.70
C ASN A 192 11.14 -22.40 -7.02
N VAL A 193 10.38 -21.56 -6.31
CA VAL A 193 10.50 -20.11 -6.41
C VAL A 193 11.52 -19.62 -5.40
N THR A 194 12.64 -19.07 -5.90
CA THR A 194 13.71 -18.53 -5.06
C THR A 194 13.42 -17.07 -4.67
N PHE A 195 14.06 -16.60 -3.59
CA PHE A 195 13.91 -15.21 -3.14
C PHE A 195 14.38 -14.19 -4.19
N ALA A 196 15.48 -14.49 -4.91
CA ALA A 196 15.95 -13.64 -6.00
C ALA A 196 14.93 -13.52 -7.14
N HIS A 197 14.28 -14.62 -7.55
CA HIS A 197 13.21 -14.58 -8.54
C HIS A 197 12.00 -13.76 -8.05
N TRP A 198 11.64 -13.90 -6.77
CA TRP A 198 10.56 -13.08 -6.19
C TRP A 198 10.88 -11.59 -6.28
N GLN A 199 12.04 -11.18 -5.79
CA GLN A 199 12.48 -9.80 -5.78
C GLN A 199 12.60 -9.18 -7.18
N GLN A 200 13.09 -9.95 -8.16
CA GLN A 200 13.16 -9.47 -9.54
C GLN A 200 11.78 -9.20 -10.15
N TYR A 201 10.73 -9.95 -9.78
CA TYR A 201 9.38 -9.72 -10.32
C TYR A 201 8.63 -8.62 -9.55
N THR A 202 8.87 -8.46 -8.24
CA THR A 202 8.12 -7.49 -7.45
C THR A 202 8.37 -6.05 -7.86
N ILE A 203 9.62 -5.72 -8.18
CA ILE A 203 10.06 -4.39 -8.63
C ILE A 203 9.22 -3.87 -9.80
N HIS A 204 8.89 -4.73 -10.75
CA HIS A 204 8.28 -4.31 -12.01
C HIS A 204 6.77 -4.55 -12.04
N GLU A 205 6.32 -5.69 -11.54
CA GLU A 205 4.96 -6.16 -11.81
C GLU A 205 4.05 -6.13 -10.60
N LEU A 206 4.56 -6.09 -9.36
CA LEU A 206 3.68 -6.28 -8.19
C LEU A 206 2.71 -5.10 -8.02
N TYR A 207 3.17 -3.86 -8.15
CA TYR A 207 2.26 -2.71 -8.03
C TYR A 207 1.35 -2.54 -9.25
N GLU A 208 1.78 -2.96 -10.44
CA GLU A 208 0.89 -3.09 -11.60
C GLU A 208 -0.18 -4.15 -11.36
N TRP A 209 0.20 -5.27 -10.76
CA TRP A 209 -0.71 -6.35 -10.37
C TRP A 209 -1.72 -5.87 -9.34
N PHE A 210 -1.28 -5.18 -8.30
CA PHE A 210 -2.17 -4.55 -7.33
C PHE A 210 -3.11 -3.56 -8.00
N GLY A 211 -2.60 -2.66 -8.85
CA GLY A 211 -3.41 -1.66 -9.55
C GLY A 211 -4.51 -2.26 -10.45
N ARG A 212 -4.35 -3.49 -10.94
CA ARG A 212 -5.38 -4.22 -11.71
C ARG A 212 -6.46 -4.85 -10.82
N HIS A 213 -6.15 -5.12 -9.55
CA HIS A 213 -7.12 -5.70 -8.63
C HIS A 213 -8.23 -4.70 -8.30
N PRO A 214 -9.52 -5.09 -8.35
CA PRO A 214 -10.66 -4.18 -8.16
C PRO A 214 -10.58 -3.32 -6.90
N THR A 215 -10.14 -3.87 -5.77
CA THR A 215 -10.03 -3.13 -4.50
C THR A 215 -9.00 -1.99 -4.57
N TYR A 216 -7.78 -2.28 -5.04
CA TYR A 216 -6.73 -1.27 -5.19
C TYR A 216 -7.08 -0.25 -6.28
N LYS A 217 -7.74 -0.69 -7.35
CA LYS A 217 -8.26 0.19 -8.39
C LYS A 217 -9.32 1.16 -7.85
N LYS A 218 -10.32 0.66 -7.12
CA LYS A 218 -11.35 1.49 -6.45
C LYS A 218 -10.72 2.47 -5.46
N MET A 219 -9.79 2.00 -4.61
CA MET A 219 -9.03 2.85 -3.68
C MET A 219 -8.28 3.96 -4.42
N LEU A 220 -7.50 3.62 -5.45
CA LEU A 220 -6.74 4.60 -6.22
C LEU A 220 -7.64 5.63 -6.89
N GLN A 221 -8.78 5.19 -7.47
CA GLN A 221 -9.77 6.08 -8.08
C GLN A 221 -10.41 7.03 -7.05
N SER A 222 -10.78 6.52 -5.87
CA SER A 222 -11.33 7.34 -4.77
C SER A 222 -10.34 8.40 -4.31
N LEU A 223 -9.06 8.05 -4.16
CA LEU A 223 -8.00 9.00 -3.80
C LEU A 223 -7.65 9.95 -4.95
N GLN A 224 -7.89 9.55 -6.20
CA GLN A 224 -7.71 10.40 -7.38
C GLN A 224 -8.84 11.42 -7.55
N ASP A 225 -9.96 11.27 -6.85
CA ASP A 225 -11.06 12.23 -6.88
C ASP A 225 -10.60 13.63 -6.41
N PRO A 226 -11.03 14.74 -7.05
CA PRO A 226 -10.75 16.09 -6.59
C PRO A 226 -11.16 16.35 -5.14
N ASP A 227 -12.27 15.78 -4.67
CA ASP A 227 -12.79 15.97 -3.30
C ASP A 227 -11.91 15.29 -2.25
N ALA A 228 -11.09 14.31 -2.66
CA ALA A 228 -10.13 13.65 -1.79
C ALA A 228 -8.83 14.46 -1.58
N HIS A 229 -8.68 15.64 -2.20
CA HIS A 229 -7.42 16.40 -2.16
C HIS A 229 -6.90 16.67 -0.74
N ASP A 230 -7.76 17.16 0.16
CA ASP A 230 -7.38 17.45 1.55
C ASP A 230 -6.93 16.18 2.30
N ALA A 231 -7.57 15.04 2.04
CA ALA A 231 -7.19 13.76 2.65
C ALA A 231 -5.85 13.24 2.10
N VAL A 232 -5.64 13.35 0.80
CA VAL A 232 -4.39 12.95 0.14
C VAL A 232 -3.23 13.88 0.55
N ALA A 233 -3.50 15.17 0.78
CA ALA A 233 -2.52 16.09 1.34
C ALA A 233 -2.12 15.70 2.78
N LEU A 234 -3.09 15.35 3.63
CA LEU A 234 -2.82 14.82 4.97
C LEU A 234 -1.95 13.55 4.90
N LEU A 235 -2.32 12.61 4.03
CA LEU A 235 -1.56 11.38 3.80
C LEU A 235 -0.10 11.68 3.43
N TYR A 236 0.10 12.55 2.44
CA TYR A 236 1.41 12.91 1.91
C TYR A 236 2.30 13.63 2.94
N TYR A 237 1.74 14.47 3.81
CA TYR A 237 2.53 15.21 4.79
C TYR A 237 2.92 14.41 6.03
N TYR A 238 2.08 13.48 6.48
CA TYR A 238 2.26 12.86 7.80
C TYR A 238 2.49 11.35 7.77
N PHE A 239 2.08 10.65 6.71
CA PHE A 239 2.03 9.19 6.72
C PHE A 239 2.94 8.54 5.67
N LEU A 240 3.08 9.12 4.48
CA LEU A 240 3.87 8.49 3.43
C LEU A 240 5.36 8.40 3.80
N GLY A 241 5.92 7.21 3.61
CA GLY A 241 7.31 6.90 4.00
C GLY A 241 7.48 6.60 5.49
N TYR A 242 6.42 6.55 6.29
CA TYR A 242 6.47 6.24 7.72
C TYR A 242 5.39 5.23 8.12
N LEU A 243 5.82 4.04 8.56
CA LEU A 243 4.91 2.95 8.95
C LEU A 243 4.50 2.98 10.43
N GLY A 244 5.01 3.94 11.21
CA GLY A 244 4.68 4.06 12.63
C GLY A 244 3.37 4.79 12.91
N LEU A 245 3.04 4.91 14.20
CA LEU A 245 1.84 5.62 14.65
C LEU A 245 2.00 7.14 14.53
N VAL A 246 0.95 7.77 14.01
CA VAL A 246 0.81 9.22 13.86
C VAL A 246 -0.41 9.68 14.63
N TYR A 247 -0.21 10.65 15.52
CA TYR A 247 -1.30 11.29 16.26
C TYR A 247 -1.94 12.40 15.43
N VAL A 248 -3.26 12.34 15.26
CA VAL A 248 -4.06 13.34 14.52
C VAL A 248 -4.95 14.10 15.49
N GLY A 249 -4.58 15.35 15.78
CA GLY A 249 -5.20 16.12 16.86
C GLY A 249 -6.54 16.78 16.50
N SER A 250 -6.66 17.36 15.30
CA SER A 250 -7.82 18.18 14.96
C SER A 250 -9.00 17.35 14.47
N GLU A 251 -10.23 17.77 14.80
CA GLU A 251 -11.44 17.08 14.32
C GLU A 251 -11.58 17.10 12.79
N LYS A 252 -11.06 18.14 12.12
CA LYS A 252 -11.04 18.18 10.64
C LYS A 252 -10.13 17.08 10.10
N GLU A 253 -8.90 16.99 10.58
CA GLU A 253 -7.95 15.97 10.11
C GLU A 253 -8.38 14.55 10.50
N LYS A 254 -9.03 14.36 11.65
CA LYS A 254 -9.62 13.06 12.01
C LYS A 254 -10.66 12.60 11.01
N LYS A 255 -11.50 13.49 10.48
CA LYS A 255 -12.46 13.14 9.41
C LYS A 255 -11.74 12.69 8.14
N LEU A 256 -10.67 13.38 7.77
CA LEU A 256 -9.82 13.01 6.63
C LEU A 256 -9.12 11.66 6.85
N ALA A 257 -8.54 11.43 8.04
CA ALA A 257 -7.91 10.16 8.41
C ALA A 257 -8.92 9.01 8.47
N ASN A 258 -10.15 9.25 8.93
CA ASN A 258 -11.24 8.27 8.89
C ASN A 258 -11.66 7.93 7.46
N PHE A 259 -11.69 8.91 6.55
CA PHE A 259 -11.89 8.65 5.12
C PHE A 259 -10.78 7.75 4.57
N LEU A 260 -9.50 8.07 4.82
CA LEU A 260 -8.38 7.22 4.42
C LEU A 260 -8.42 5.81 5.04
N THR A 261 -8.95 5.69 6.27
CA THR A 261 -9.18 4.39 6.92
C THR A 261 -10.27 3.59 6.22
N ALA A 262 -11.36 4.24 5.80
CA ALA A 262 -12.45 3.60 5.06
C ALA A 262 -12.00 3.12 3.67
N GLU A 263 -11.08 3.84 3.03
CA GLU A 263 -10.45 3.44 1.77
C GLU A 263 -9.40 2.33 1.94
N GLY A 264 -9.08 1.91 3.17
CA GLY A 264 -8.08 0.88 3.46
C GLY A 264 -6.63 1.36 3.39
N VAL A 265 -6.41 2.68 3.34
CA VAL A 265 -5.07 3.29 3.30
C VAL A 265 -4.43 3.34 4.69
N LEU A 266 -5.22 3.76 5.67
CA LEU A 266 -4.80 3.83 7.06
C LEU A 266 -5.51 2.75 7.88
N HIS A 267 -4.92 2.39 9.01
CA HIS A 267 -5.62 1.67 10.05
C HIS A 267 -5.49 2.37 11.39
N ARG A 268 -6.53 2.17 12.20
CA ARG A 268 -6.67 2.72 13.53
C ARG A 268 -6.69 1.57 14.53
N LEU A 269 -5.68 1.50 15.39
CA LEU A 269 -5.55 0.42 16.38
C LEU A 269 -6.64 0.47 17.46
N ASP A 270 -7.03 1.68 17.86
CA ASP A 270 -8.04 1.90 18.90
C ASP A 270 -9.01 3.01 18.46
N ARG A 271 -10.30 2.67 18.40
CA ARG A 271 -11.38 3.61 18.03
C ARG A 271 -11.54 4.76 19.03
N LEU A 272 -10.92 4.71 20.20
CA LEU A 272 -10.92 5.77 21.20
C LEU A 272 -9.71 6.70 21.07
N ARG A 273 -8.60 6.24 20.46
CA ARG A 273 -7.37 7.02 20.31
C ARG A 273 -7.30 7.68 18.96
N SER A 274 -6.74 8.90 18.89
CA SER A 274 -6.58 9.60 17.61
C SER A 274 -5.25 9.25 16.94
N GLU A 275 -4.87 7.97 17.00
CA GLU A 275 -3.61 7.44 16.48
C GLU A 275 -3.90 6.55 15.27
N TYR A 276 -3.24 6.83 14.16
CA TYR A 276 -3.41 6.16 12.88
C TYR A 276 -2.04 5.73 12.35
N GLN A 277 -2.00 4.74 11.48
CA GLN A 277 -0.78 4.30 10.80
C GLN A 277 -1.12 3.79 9.40
N MET A 278 -0.11 3.69 8.54
CA MET A 278 -0.25 3.10 7.21
C MET A 278 -0.68 1.64 7.32
N SER A 279 -1.70 1.24 6.56
CA SER A 279 -2.27 -0.11 6.64
C SER A 279 -1.26 -1.21 6.34
N SER A 280 -0.29 -0.93 5.45
CA SER A 280 0.82 -1.83 5.14
C SER A 280 1.92 -1.10 4.34
N ALA A 281 3.12 -1.67 4.32
CA ALA A 281 4.23 -1.19 3.50
C ALA A 281 3.90 -1.30 1.99
N PHE A 282 3.14 -2.32 1.60
CA PHE A 282 2.65 -2.45 0.23
C PHE A 282 1.74 -1.31 -0.20
N VAL A 283 0.83 -0.86 0.68
CA VAL A 283 -0.04 0.28 0.39
C VAL A 283 0.77 1.58 0.33
N ASP A 284 1.72 1.78 1.24
CA ASP A 284 2.63 2.94 1.19
C ASP A 284 3.40 3.02 -0.13
N GLY A 285 4.13 1.97 -0.50
CA GLY A 285 4.90 1.94 -1.74
C GLY A 285 4.03 2.05 -2.99
N PHE A 286 2.85 1.42 -3.00
CA PHE A 286 1.88 1.53 -4.09
C PHE A 286 1.42 2.99 -4.28
N LEU A 287 1.02 3.69 -3.21
CA LEU A 287 0.55 5.07 -3.29
C LEU A 287 1.67 6.05 -3.64
N ARG A 288 2.87 5.87 -3.10
CA ARG A 288 4.05 6.68 -3.45
C ARG A 288 4.45 6.50 -4.92
N THR A 289 4.21 5.33 -5.49
CA THR A 289 4.48 5.03 -6.90
C THR A 289 3.37 5.50 -7.83
N LYS A 290 2.09 5.27 -7.49
CA LYS A 290 0.95 5.44 -8.41
C LYS A 290 0.08 6.67 -8.16
N LEU A 291 0.01 7.17 -6.93
CA LEU A 291 -0.87 8.29 -6.57
C LEU A 291 -0.10 9.61 -6.49
N VAL A 292 1.01 9.65 -5.74
CA VAL A 292 1.72 10.89 -5.41
C VAL A 292 2.21 11.65 -6.65
N PRO A 293 2.86 11.01 -7.65
CA PRO A 293 3.34 11.73 -8.83
C PRO A 293 2.19 12.32 -9.67
N VAL A 294 1.00 11.71 -9.60
CA VAL A 294 -0.20 12.17 -10.34
C VAL A 294 -0.88 13.32 -9.60
N LYS A 295 -1.00 13.25 -8.27
CA LYS A 295 -1.67 14.27 -7.44
C LYS A 295 -0.79 15.48 -7.15
N PHE A 296 0.52 15.28 -7.07
CA PHE A 296 1.50 16.31 -6.75
C PHE A 296 2.68 16.28 -7.74
N PRO A 297 2.43 16.47 -9.05
CA PRO A 297 3.47 16.38 -10.06
C PRO A 297 4.57 17.40 -9.80
N ALA A 298 5.83 16.97 -9.93
CA ALA A 298 6.96 17.89 -9.91
C ALA A 298 7.12 18.58 -11.27
N PRO A 299 7.38 19.89 -11.31
CA PRO A 299 7.73 20.56 -12.56
C PRO A 299 8.98 19.92 -13.20
N HIS A 300 9.02 19.85 -14.53
CA HIS A 300 10.19 19.35 -15.24
C HIS A 300 11.35 20.35 -15.17
N PRO A 301 12.60 19.86 -15.09
CA PRO A 301 13.77 20.72 -15.13
C PRO A 301 13.99 21.30 -16.54
N PRO A 302 14.67 22.45 -16.67
CA PRO A 302 14.93 23.06 -17.97
C PRO A 302 15.74 22.18 -18.93
N ALA A 303 16.67 21.40 -18.39
CA ALA A 303 17.43 20.40 -19.12
C ALA A 303 16.80 19.02 -18.93
N SER A 304 16.78 18.20 -19.98
CA SER A 304 16.25 16.84 -19.89
C SER A 304 16.99 16.04 -18.81
N PRO A 305 16.27 15.38 -17.88
CA PRO A 305 16.88 14.52 -16.87
C PRO A 305 17.45 13.22 -17.47
N VAL A 306 17.09 12.92 -18.72
CA VAL A 306 17.61 11.81 -19.51
C VAL A 306 18.53 12.37 -20.60
N ALA A 307 19.80 11.98 -20.58
CA ALA A 307 20.82 12.35 -21.56
C ALA A 307 21.25 11.11 -22.35
N ASN A 308 21.24 11.18 -23.68
CA ASN A 308 21.57 10.03 -24.55
C ASN A 308 20.80 8.74 -24.20
N ASN A 309 19.52 8.87 -23.86
CA ASN A 309 18.66 7.78 -23.43
C ASN A 309 19.10 7.09 -22.12
N ASP A 310 19.89 7.76 -21.27
CA ASP A 310 20.32 7.24 -19.96
C ASP A 310 20.22 8.33 -18.88
N VAL A 311 20.24 7.93 -17.61
CA VAL A 311 20.20 8.84 -16.46
C VAL A 311 21.58 8.94 -15.84
N ILE A 312 22.08 10.16 -15.70
CA ILE A 312 23.30 10.43 -14.92
C ILE A 312 22.86 10.71 -13.48
N VAL A 313 22.98 9.69 -12.61
CA VAL A 313 22.38 9.72 -11.26
C VAL A 313 22.87 10.90 -10.42
N VAL A 314 24.16 11.22 -10.45
CA VAL A 314 24.70 12.36 -9.69
C VAL A 314 24.08 13.70 -10.11
N ASP A 315 23.80 13.88 -11.41
CA ASP A 315 23.26 15.13 -11.96
C ASP A 315 21.75 15.24 -11.72
N ILE A 316 21.01 14.14 -11.87
CA ILE A 316 19.56 14.14 -11.58
C ILE A 316 19.30 14.35 -10.09
N LEU A 317 20.11 13.76 -9.20
CA LEU A 317 20.03 14.00 -7.76
C LEU A 317 20.33 15.46 -7.41
N ARG A 318 21.41 16.03 -7.96
CA ARG A 318 21.74 17.46 -7.78
C ARG A 318 20.57 18.35 -8.21
N THR A 319 19.98 18.06 -9.37
CA THR A 319 18.87 18.85 -9.94
C THR A 319 17.58 18.68 -9.12
N ALA A 320 17.27 17.46 -8.65
CA ALA A 320 16.06 17.16 -7.88
C ALA A 320 15.92 17.99 -6.62
N LEU A 321 17.02 18.33 -5.94
CA LEU A 321 17.00 19.16 -4.73
C LEU A 321 16.36 20.54 -4.94
N GLN A 322 16.42 21.08 -6.15
CA GLN A 322 15.80 22.37 -6.49
C GLN A 322 14.26 22.30 -6.49
N PHE A 323 13.69 21.09 -6.60
CA PHE A 323 12.26 20.85 -6.74
C PHE A 323 11.62 20.21 -5.50
N PHE A 324 12.39 20.05 -4.42
CA PHE A 324 11.82 19.71 -3.11
C PHE A 324 10.90 20.81 -2.62
N ASN A 325 9.75 20.40 -2.09
CA ASN A 325 8.77 21.31 -1.52
C ASN A 325 9.30 21.85 -0.18
N ARG A 326 9.92 23.03 -0.22
CA ARG A 326 10.50 23.67 0.98
C ARG A 326 9.46 23.96 2.05
N ASN A 327 8.25 24.33 1.66
CA ASN A 327 7.15 24.59 2.60
C ASN A 327 6.77 23.30 3.34
N LEU A 328 6.71 22.18 2.64
CA LEU A 328 6.54 20.85 3.22
C LEU A 328 7.66 20.56 4.22
N LEU A 329 8.94 20.63 3.79
CA LEU A 329 10.09 20.33 4.65
C LEU A 329 10.07 21.17 5.94
N GLN A 330 9.71 22.45 5.85
CA GLN A 330 9.59 23.33 7.01
C GLN A 330 8.40 22.97 7.91
N THR A 331 7.26 22.62 7.32
CA THR A 331 6.04 22.25 8.06
C THR A 331 6.22 20.94 8.83
N VAL A 332 6.82 19.93 8.20
CA VAL A 332 6.96 18.60 8.80
C VAL A 332 8.11 18.48 9.80
N CYS A 333 9.00 19.47 9.91
CA CYS A 333 10.01 19.53 10.96
C CYS A 333 9.43 19.39 12.38
N CYS A 334 8.16 19.74 12.58
CA CYS A 334 7.49 19.65 13.87
C CYS A 334 6.76 18.31 14.12
N SER A 335 6.40 17.58 13.06
CA SER A 335 5.50 16.42 13.13
C SER A 335 6.12 15.11 12.65
N SER A 336 7.00 15.16 11.65
CA SER A 336 7.65 14.00 11.01
C SER A 336 9.16 14.10 11.23
N CYS A 337 9.54 14.09 12.50
CA CYS A 337 10.91 14.27 12.95
C CYS A 337 11.37 13.12 13.84
N LYS A 338 12.66 12.79 13.75
CA LYS A 338 13.36 11.92 14.69
C LYS A 338 14.31 12.74 15.56
N ILE A 339 14.65 12.20 16.72
CA ILE A 339 15.66 12.77 17.63
C ILE A 339 17.00 12.11 17.31
N VAL A 340 18.05 12.90 17.19
CA VAL A 340 19.40 12.41 16.88
C VAL A 340 20.42 12.84 17.93
N ASP A 341 21.44 12.00 18.16
CA ASP A 341 22.52 12.26 19.13
C ASP A 341 23.79 12.85 18.48
N VAL A 342 23.74 13.15 17.17
CA VAL A 342 24.79 13.92 16.49
C VAL A 342 24.59 15.42 16.71
N PRO A 343 25.65 16.24 16.68
CA PRO A 343 25.52 17.69 16.82
C PRO A 343 24.75 18.30 15.65
N VAL A 344 23.70 19.04 15.96
CA VAL A 344 22.93 19.85 15.01
C VAL A 344 22.73 21.22 15.64
N CYS A 345 23.13 22.28 14.95
CA CYS A 345 23.09 23.65 15.51
C CYS A 345 23.74 23.76 16.91
N GLY A 346 24.83 23.03 17.13
CA GLY A 346 25.62 23.00 18.36
C GLY A 346 25.09 22.08 19.47
N HIS A 347 23.98 21.37 19.25
CA HIS A 347 23.29 20.60 20.29
C HIS A 347 23.06 19.14 19.88
N ARG A 348 23.00 18.25 20.89
CA ARG A 348 22.59 16.85 20.74
C ARG A 348 21.15 16.68 21.21
N GLY A 349 20.46 15.66 20.70
CA GLY A 349 19.04 15.44 21.00
C GLY A 349 18.10 16.34 20.20
N GLU A 350 18.60 16.92 19.11
CA GLU A 350 17.83 17.81 18.24
C GLU A 350 16.86 17.03 17.34
N ARG A 351 15.78 17.72 16.95
CA ARG A 351 14.81 17.19 16.00
C ARG A 351 15.27 17.44 14.57
N VAL A 352 15.31 16.37 13.80
CA VAL A 352 15.63 16.39 12.36
C VAL A 352 14.52 15.71 11.57
N ILE A 353 14.37 16.12 10.32
CA ILE A 353 13.41 15.52 9.38
C ILE A 353 13.71 14.02 9.25
N ASP A 354 12.65 13.21 9.26
CA ASP A 354 12.75 11.77 9.08
C ASP A 354 13.12 11.39 7.64
N GLN A 355 13.73 10.21 7.46
CA GLN A 355 14.11 9.68 6.14
C GLN A 355 12.94 9.61 5.16
N GLY A 356 11.76 9.19 5.64
CA GLY A 356 10.59 8.98 4.78
C GLY A 356 10.16 10.23 4.02
N VAL A 357 10.40 11.42 4.57
CA VAL A 357 10.08 12.70 3.93
C VAL A 357 10.97 12.96 2.71
N TYR A 358 12.30 12.84 2.87
CA TYR A 358 13.24 13.04 1.76
C TYR A 358 13.03 12.02 0.65
N GLU A 359 12.77 10.78 1.04
CA GLU A 359 12.57 9.69 0.09
C GLU A 359 11.25 9.84 -0.67
N THR A 360 10.17 10.25 0.00
CA THR A 360 8.89 10.52 -0.67
C THR A 360 9.02 11.68 -1.65
N GLU A 361 9.75 12.74 -1.26
CA GLU A 361 10.01 13.87 -2.16
C GLU A 361 10.86 13.50 -3.36
N LEU A 362 11.93 12.75 -3.15
CA LEU A 362 12.81 12.30 -4.23
C LEU A 362 12.06 11.37 -5.19
N ALA A 363 11.30 10.42 -4.65
CA ALA A 363 10.49 9.51 -5.46
C ALA A 363 9.44 10.25 -6.30
N ARG A 364 8.74 11.23 -5.71
CA ARG A 364 7.75 12.06 -6.41
C ARG A 364 8.37 12.80 -7.60
N ILE A 365 9.53 13.41 -7.39
CA ILE A 365 10.24 14.17 -8.42
C ILE A 365 10.71 13.26 -9.54
N LEU A 366 11.44 12.19 -9.19
CA LEU A 366 11.97 11.25 -10.18
C LEU A 366 10.85 10.58 -10.96
N SER A 367 9.74 10.21 -10.31
CA SER A 367 8.58 9.62 -11.00
C SER A 367 7.93 10.60 -11.96
N SER A 368 7.82 11.89 -11.60
CA SER A 368 7.27 12.92 -12.49
C SER A 368 8.16 13.12 -13.73
N TRP A 369 9.47 13.11 -13.52
CA TRP A 369 10.48 13.36 -14.56
C TRP A 369 10.68 12.19 -15.51
N LEU A 370 10.84 10.99 -14.95
CA LEU A 370 11.20 9.78 -15.69
C LEU A 370 9.96 9.01 -16.14
N GLY A 371 8.86 9.05 -15.40
CA GLY A 371 7.59 8.40 -15.76
C GLY A 371 6.91 9.02 -16.98
N SER A 372 7.34 10.22 -17.41
CA SER A 372 6.93 10.83 -18.67
C SER A 372 7.73 10.30 -19.88
N SER A 373 8.81 9.56 -19.65
CA SER A 373 9.59 8.92 -20.71
C SER A 373 9.14 7.47 -20.88
N ASP A 374 8.93 7.02 -22.12
CA ASP A 374 8.61 5.61 -22.41
C ASP A 374 9.76 4.65 -22.06
N ALA A 375 10.93 5.18 -21.66
CA ALA A 375 12.15 4.42 -21.43
C ALA A 375 12.38 4.05 -19.96
N TRP A 376 11.84 4.80 -19.00
CA TRP A 376 12.15 4.63 -17.58
C TRP A 376 10.91 4.49 -16.72
N SER A 377 11.00 3.66 -15.69
CA SER A 377 10.00 3.59 -14.62
C SER A 377 10.65 3.79 -13.26
N VAL A 378 9.85 4.31 -12.32
CA VAL A 378 10.25 4.59 -10.94
C VAL A 378 9.25 3.88 -10.03
N ALA A 379 9.77 3.12 -9.07
CA ALA A 379 8.99 2.45 -8.04
C ALA A 379 9.58 2.72 -6.66
N VAL A 380 8.73 2.72 -5.64
CA VAL A 380 9.14 2.75 -4.22
C VAL A 380 8.78 1.42 -3.60
N GLU A 381 9.78 0.60 -3.30
CA GLU A 381 9.57 -0.75 -2.76
C GLU A 381 10.12 -0.87 -1.35
N TRP A 382 9.32 -1.47 -0.47
CA TRP A 382 9.73 -1.83 0.88
C TRP A 382 10.32 -3.23 0.87
N HIS A 383 11.52 -3.39 1.42
CA HIS A 383 12.15 -4.69 1.61
C HIS A 383 12.44 -4.91 3.10
N SER A 384 12.42 -6.19 3.49
CA SER A 384 12.77 -6.63 4.85
C SER A 384 14.10 -7.39 4.91
N TYR A 385 14.78 -7.49 3.76
CA TYR A 385 16.03 -8.21 3.64
C TYR A 385 17.16 -7.46 4.36
N LEU A 386 17.73 -8.12 5.38
CA LEU A 386 19.00 -7.84 6.11
C LEU A 386 18.95 -7.08 7.42
N ASP A 387 17.98 -6.21 7.68
CA ASP A 387 17.69 -5.64 9.01
C ASP A 387 16.52 -4.66 8.87
N GLY A 388 15.48 -4.76 9.71
CA GLY A 388 14.33 -3.86 9.64
C GLY A 388 13.54 -3.89 8.33
N ILE A 389 12.62 -2.93 8.18
CA ILE A 389 11.86 -2.70 6.95
C ILE A 389 12.32 -1.35 6.40
N HIS A 390 12.83 -1.35 5.17
CA HIS A 390 13.36 -0.15 4.54
C HIS A 390 12.77 0.02 3.14
N PRO A 391 12.39 1.24 2.77
CA PRO A 391 12.02 1.54 1.41
C PRO A 391 13.26 1.90 0.57
N ASN A 392 13.20 1.55 -0.70
CA ASN A 392 14.15 1.99 -1.72
C ASN A 392 13.41 2.58 -2.91
N ILE A 393 14.03 3.56 -3.56
CA ILE A 393 13.58 4.05 -4.87
C ILE A 393 14.31 3.26 -5.93
N ILE A 394 13.57 2.61 -6.82
CA ILE A 394 14.12 1.76 -7.88
C ILE A 394 13.82 2.39 -9.22
N LEU A 395 14.86 2.68 -9.99
CA LEU A 395 14.77 3.19 -11.35
C LEU A 395 15.10 2.04 -12.31
N THR A 396 14.23 1.80 -13.28
CA THR A 396 14.42 0.71 -14.23
C THR A 396 14.22 1.20 -15.65
N LYS A 397 15.08 0.73 -16.55
CA LYS A 397 15.10 1.14 -17.95
C LYS A 397 14.68 0.00 -18.86
N GLY A 398 13.74 0.28 -19.76
CA GLY A 398 13.34 -0.61 -20.85
C GLY A 398 12.39 -1.72 -20.45
N THR A 399 11.76 -2.32 -21.47
CA THR A 399 10.96 -3.56 -21.36
C THR A 399 11.34 -4.48 -22.55
N PRO A 400 12.16 -5.53 -22.37
CA PRO A 400 12.72 -6.05 -21.10
C PRO A 400 13.73 -5.10 -20.45
N ILE A 401 14.02 -5.35 -19.17
CA ILE A 401 14.87 -4.47 -18.36
C ILE A 401 16.32 -4.53 -18.84
N GLU A 402 16.85 -3.36 -19.16
CA GLU A 402 18.23 -3.17 -19.60
C GLU A 402 19.13 -2.68 -18.47
N ARG A 403 18.55 -1.95 -17.51
CA ARG A 403 19.28 -1.33 -16.40
C ARG A 403 18.39 -1.16 -15.17
N THR A 404 18.95 -1.41 -14.00
CA THR A 404 18.31 -1.20 -12.69
C THR A 404 19.24 -0.41 -11.77
N ILE A 405 18.71 0.67 -11.19
CA ILE A 405 19.40 1.55 -10.26
C ILE A 405 18.61 1.60 -8.96
N ILE A 406 19.29 1.42 -7.83
CA ILE A 406 18.67 1.49 -6.50
C ILE A 406 19.14 2.76 -5.80
N LEU A 407 18.22 3.53 -5.23
CA LEU A 407 18.53 4.66 -4.36
C LEU A 407 17.99 4.34 -2.96
N GLU A 408 18.91 4.17 -2.01
CA GLU A 408 18.59 4.11 -0.57
C GLU A 408 18.80 5.51 0.00
N VAL A 409 17.75 6.10 0.58
CA VAL A 409 17.81 7.45 1.13
C VAL A 409 18.14 7.37 2.62
N ALA A 410 18.94 8.29 3.12
CA ALA A 410 19.26 8.40 4.54
C ALA A 410 18.97 9.81 5.03
N ALA A 411 18.43 9.93 6.24
CA ALA A 411 18.40 11.19 6.97
C ALA A 411 19.51 11.22 8.01
N THR A 412 19.85 12.42 8.49
CA THR A 412 20.80 12.70 9.59
C THR A 412 20.89 11.54 10.59
N SER A 413 22.06 10.94 10.68
CA SER A 413 22.37 9.82 11.57
C SER A 413 23.88 9.77 11.80
N ASP A 414 24.30 9.03 12.82
CA ASP A 414 25.72 8.86 13.12
C ASP A 414 26.44 8.05 12.04
N ALA A 415 27.77 8.17 12.02
CA ALA A 415 28.60 7.53 11.00
C ALA A 415 28.47 6.00 10.94
N VAL A 416 28.19 5.34 12.06
CA VAL A 416 28.01 3.87 12.10
C VAL A 416 26.70 3.49 11.42
N SER A 417 25.63 4.24 11.70
CA SER A 417 24.34 4.09 11.02
C SER A 417 24.48 4.28 9.51
N VAL A 418 25.15 5.35 9.07
CA VAL A 418 25.40 5.61 7.64
C VAL A 418 26.20 4.47 6.99
N GLN A 419 27.26 3.97 7.65
CA GLN A 419 28.06 2.86 7.13
C GLN A 419 27.27 1.55 7.05
N SER A 420 26.37 1.31 8.01
CA SER A 420 25.47 0.15 7.99
C SER A 420 24.55 0.19 6.78
N GLN A 421 24.02 1.37 6.45
CA GLN A 421 23.19 1.57 5.26
C GLN A 421 23.96 1.37 3.96
N ILE A 422 25.20 1.86 3.85
CA ILE A 422 26.07 1.56 2.69
C ILE A 422 26.21 0.05 2.50
N SER A 423 26.50 -0.65 3.60
CA SER A 423 26.71 -2.10 3.61
C SER A 423 25.44 -2.89 3.26
N ARG A 424 24.26 -2.33 3.56
CA ARG A 424 22.96 -2.92 3.23
C ARG A 424 22.57 -2.67 1.78
N ALA A 425 22.69 -1.44 1.30
CA ALA A 425 22.39 -1.06 -0.08
C ALA A 425 23.14 -1.94 -1.09
N ILE A 426 24.44 -2.19 -0.87
CA ILE A 426 25.24 -3.04 -1.75
C ILE A 426 24.80 -4.52 -1.73
N LYS A 427 24.39 -5.05 -0.58
CA LYS A 427 23.87 -6.42 -0.49
C LYS A 427 22.52 -6.55 -1.19
N TYR A 428 21.66 -5.55 -1.03
CA TYR A 428 20.36 -5.52 -1.72
C TYR A 428 20.53 -5.39 -3.23
N LYS A 429 21.47 -4.55 -3.69
CA LYS A 429 21.88 -4.47 -5.09
C LYS A 429 22.25 -5.82 -5.68
N ASP A 430 23.12 -6.57 -4.99
CA ASP A 430 23.57 -7.86 -5.49
C ASP A 430 22.44 -8.91 -5.50
N LEU A 431 21.54 -8.87 -4.52
CA LEU A 431 20.36 -9.70 -4.49
C LEU A 431 19.45 -9.45 -5.72
N LEU A 432 19.26 -8.19 -6.08
CA LEU A 432 18.44 -7.80 -7.23
C LEU A 432 19.15 -8.01 -8.58
N GLY A 433 20.48 -8.13 -8.56
CA GLY A 433 21.28 -8.07 -9.78
C GLY A 433 21.27 -6.68 -10.42
N ALA A 434 21.11 -5.62 -9.63
CA ALA A 434 21.08 -4.25 -10.10
C ALA A 434 22.48 -3.76 -10.53
N ASP A 435 22.53 -2.83 -11.48
CA ASP A 435 23.78 -2.30 -12.06
C ASP A 435 24.55 -1.44 -11.07
N GLU A 436 23.83 -0.58 -10.34
CA GLU A 436 24.39 0.29 -9.33
C GLU A 436 23.39 0.58 -8.20
N ALA A 437 23.93 0.92 -7.05
CA ALA A 437 23.17 1.41 -5.90
C ALA A 437 23.78 2.70 -5.40
N TRP A 438 22.93 3.60 -4.90
CA TRP A 438 23.30 4.89 -4.38
C TRP A 438 22.77 5.05 -2.97
N LEU A 439 23.66 5.40 -2.04
CA LEU A 439 23.23 6.01 -0.79
C LEU A 439 23.06 7.52 -1.02
N VAL A 440 21.86 8.02 -0.78
CA VAL A 440 21.52 9.44 -0.83
C VAL A 440 21.32 9.97 0.59
N HIS A 441 22.38 10.49 1.21
CA HIS A 441 22.35 10.92 2.61
C HIS A 441 22.06 12.43 2.73
N MET A 442 20.89 12.77 3.28
CA MET A 442 20.48 14.13 3.63
C MET A 442 20.79 14.38 5.11
N THR A 443 21.71 15.29 5.41
CA THR A 443 22.16 15.54 6.79
C THR A 443 22.11 17.00 7.20
N ARG A 444 21.79 17.22 8.49
CA ARG A 444 21.91 18.50 9.18
C ARG A 444 23.01 18.49 10.24
N GLU A 445 23.82 17.43 10.29
CA GLU A 445 24.93 17.33 11.23
C GLU A 445 25.93 18.47 11.01
N ASP A 446 26.35 19.11 12.10
CA ASP A 446 27.35 20.18 12.05
C ASP A 446 28.72 19.59 11.73
N ASP A 447 29.53 20.32 10.94
CA ASP A 447 30.89 19.92 10.57
C ASP A 447 30.99 18.47 10.04
N TYR A 448 29.94 18.03 9.34
CA TYR A 448 29.79 16.65 8.88
C TYR A 448 31.02 16.16 8.10
N LYS A 449 31.50 14.98 8.48
CA LYS A 449 32.56 14.27 7.77
C LYS A 449 31.93 13.18 6.89
N PRO A 450 32.05 13.28 5.56
CA PRO A 450 31.53 12.27 4.65
C PRO A 450 31.98 10.85 5.00
N VAL A 451 31.01 9.93 5.05
CA VAL A 451 31.22 8.50 5.30
C VAL A 451 31.22 7.78 3.96
N TRP A 452 32.39 7.27 3.57
CA TRP A 452 32.58 6.70 2.26
C TRP A 452 32.49 5.18 2.27
N GLN A 453 31.99 4.64 1.16
CA GLN A 453 32.17 3.24 0.81
C GLN A 453 33.65 2.90 0.60
N SER A 454 33.99 1.64 0.84
CA SER A 454 35.30 1.07 0.51
C SER A 454 35.54 1.07 -1.00
N SER A 455 36.80 0.92 -1.41
CA SER A 455 37.15 0.79 -2.83
C SER A 455 36.52 -0.44 -3.47
N ASP A 456 36.32 -1.52 -2.73
CA ASP A 456 35.69 -2.75 -3.21
C ASP A 456 34.17 -2.58 -3.40
N GLU A 457 33.51 -1.88 -2.47
CA GLU A 457 32.09 -1.53 -2.61
C GLU A 457 31.87 -0.59 -3.80
N LEU A 458 32.71 0.44 -3.95
CA LEU A 458 32.71 1.29 -5.14
C LEU A 458 32.95 0.46 -6.41
N ALA A 459 33.83 -0.53 -6.34
CA ALA A 459 34.10 -1.40 -7.47
C ALA A 459 32.95 -2.32 -7.86
N ARG A 460 32.04 -2.58 -6.93
CA ARG A 460 30.82 -3.35 -7.14
C ARG A 460 29.60 -2.48 -7.49
N GLY A 461 29.81 -1.18 -7.71
CA GLY A 461 28.75 -0.25 -8.09
C GLY A 461 27.97 0.33 -6.92
N MET A 462 28.56 0.39 -5.71
CA MET A 462 28.02 1.17 -4.61
C MET A 462 28.54 2.61 -4.69
N ASN A 463 27.64 3.57 -4.88
CA ASN A 463 27.91 4.98 -4.99
C ASN A 463 27.34 5.73 -3.77
N VAL A 464 27.94 6.86 -3.41
CA VAL A 464 27.52 7.62 -2.23
C VAL A 464 27.46 9.10 -2.57
N VAL A 465 26.38 9.75 -2.15
CA VAL A 465 26.25 11.20 -2.11
C VAL A 465 25.74 11.66 -0.76
N HIS A 466 26.36 12.70 -0.22
CA HIS A 466 25.95 13.39 0.98
C HIS A 466 25.56 14.82 0.64
N PHE A 467 24.39 15.20 1.09
CA PHE A 467 23.81 16.52 0.99
C PHE A 467 23.65 17.09 2.39
N GLN A 468 24.53 18.00 2.76
CA GLN A 468 24.44 18.73 4.02
C GLN A 468 23.62 19.99 3.80
N HIS A 469 22.61 20.23 4.64
CA HIS A 469 21.74 21.38 4.49
C HIS A 469 21.35 22.02 5.82
N ASP A 470 20.88 23.26 5.73
CA ASP A 470 20.32 23.97 6.88
C ASP A 470 18.82 23.66 7.09
N LEU A 471 18.28 24.11 8.23
CA LEU A 471 16.87 23.92 8.59
C LEU A 471 15.90 24.47 7.53
N ARG A 472 16.28 25.57 6.88
CA ARG A 472 15.43 26.25 5.89
C ARG A 472 15.54 25.67 4.49
N PHE A 473 16.43 24.69 4.28
CA PHE A 473 16.72 24.13 2.98
C PHE A 473 17.14 25.22 1.96
N SER A 474 17.95 26.17 2.43
CA SER A 474 18.43 27.34 1.68
C SER A 474 19.91 27.23 1.34
N ASN A 475 20.69 26.62 2.23
CA ASN A 475 22.10 26.33 2.02
C ASN A 475 22.28 24.82 1.86
N MET A 476 23.03 24.41 0.85
CA MET A 476 23.26 23.01 0.53
C MET A 476 24.70 22.80 0.08
N THR A 477 25.36 21.82 0.68
CA THR A 477 26.70 21.38 0.31
C THR A 477 26.66 19.91 -0.08
N MET A 478 27.31 19.58 -1.18
CA MET A 478 27.36 18.24 -1.75
C MET A 478 28.77 17.65 -1.66
N ASN A 479 28.83 16.41 -1.21
CA ASN A 479 29.99 15.54 -1.31
C ASN A 479 29.56 14.26 -1.99
N ALA A 480 30.25 13.81 -3.04
CA ALA A 480 29.87 12.61 -3.76
C ALA A 480 31.09 11.78 -4.15
N ARG A 481 30.95 10.45 -4.14
CA ARG A 481 31.94 9.51 -4.64
C ARG A 481 31.23 8.37 -5.36
N TRP A 482 31.53 8.23 -6.65
CA TRP A 482 30.84 7.28 -7.51
C TRP A 482 31.73 6.76 -8.63
N ARG A 483 31.25 5.77 -9.36
CA ARG A 483 31.89 5.27 -10.58
C ARG A 483 31.12 5.74 -11.81
N ASP A 484 31.82 6.37 -12.75
CA ASP A 484 31.20 6.83 -13.99
C ASP A 484 30.94 5.68 -14.99
N SER A 485 30.28 6.00 -16.10
CA SER A 485 29.97 5.04 -17.17
C SER A 485 31.21 4.45 -17.86
N LYS A 486 32.40 5.03 -17.66
CA LYS A 486 33.68 4.51 -18.16
C LYS A 486 34.41 3.65 -17.13
N GLY A 487 33.82 3.44 -15.95
CA GLY A 487 34.40 2.69 -14.85
C GLY A 487 35.41 3.48 -14.02
N GLN A 488 35.54 4.79 -14.21
CA GLN A 488 36.46 5.65 -13.48
C GLN A 488 35.84 6.09 -12.15
N SER A 489 36.66 6.13 -11.11
CA SER A 489 36.27 6.67 -9.82
C SER A 489 36.23 8.19 -9.88
N CYS A 490 35.08 8.77 -9.58
CA CYS A 490 34.86 10.22 -9.52
C CYS A 490 34.59 10.66 -8.09
N GLN A 491 34.95 11.90 -7.76
CA GLN A 491 34.71 12.48 -6.45
C GLN A 491 34.46 13.99 -6.53
N ILE A 492 33.50 14.45 -5.73
CA ILE A 492 33.18 15.86 -5.49
C ILE A 492 33.28 16.10 -3.99
N MET A 493 33.94 17.18 -3.59
CA MET A 493 34.08 17.57 -2.19
C MET A 493 33.61 19.02 -2.01
N ASN A 494 32.73 19.24 -1.04
CA ASN A 494 32.26 20.56 -0.61
C ASN A 494 31.74 21.45 -1.75
N GLU A 495 31.03 20.88 -2.72
CA GLU A 495 30.37 21.66 -3.78
C GLU A 495 29.15 22.38 -3.18
N VAL A 496 29.09 23.71 -3.29
CA VAL A 496 27.92 24.49 -2.86
C VAL A 496 26.87 24.43 -3.95
N ILE A 497 25.65 24.01 -3.59
CA ILE A 497 24.50 23.98 -4.49
C ILE A 497 23.62 25.21 -4.22
N GLU A 498 23.47 26.06 -5.24
CA GLU A 498 22.53 27.17 -5.20
C GLU A 498 21.10 26.67 -5.44
N LEU A 499 20.27 26.74 -4.41
CA LEU A 499 18.84 26.39 -4.48
C LEU A 499 18.04 27.65 -4.87
N LYS A 500 17.58 27.71 -6.13
CA LYS A 500 16.82 28.85 -6.68
C LYS A 500 15.41 28.94 -6.17
#